data_AF-A0A9X2JMH3-F1
#
_entry.id   AF-A0A9X2JMH3-F1
#
_cell.length_a   1.000
_cell.length_b   1.000
_cell.length_c   1.000
_cell.angle_alpha   90.00
_cell.angle_beta   90.00
_cell.angle_gamma   90.00
#
_symmetry.space_group_name_H-M   'P 1'
#
loop_
_entity.id
_entity.type
_entity.pdbx_description
1 polymer ?
#
loop_
_entity_poly.entity_id
_entity_poly.type
_entity_poly.pdbx_seq_one_letter_code
_entity_poly.pdbx_strand_id
1 'polypeptide(L)' 'MKKLEFNEIDSKEIEVLVNGKLYGVLKFDQKQKVWLFVLKDVNNIVKCFKSLEETKEAIEDSID' A
#
# COMPACT_ATOMS: atom_id res chain seq x y z
N MET A 1 -14.85 -3.24 11.55
CA MET A 1 -13.98 -3.83 10.52
C MET A 1 -14.08 -3.00 9.27
N LYS A 2 -13.01 -2.30 8.90
CA LYS A 2 -12.94 -1.58 7.63
C LYS A 2 -12.61 -2.60 6.52
N LYS A 3 -13.27 -2.52 5.37
CA LYS A 3 -13.02 -3.43 4.24
C LYS A 3 -11.76 -2.98 3.50
N LEU A 4 -10.71 -3.79 3.51
CA LEU A 4 -9.47 -3.51 2.77
C LEU A 4 -9.50 -4.18 1.40
N GLU A 5 -9.15 -3.44 0.37
CA GLU A 5 -9.13 -3.90 -1.02
C GLU A 5 -7.83 -3.43 -1.69
N PHE A 6 -7.15 -4.35 -2.35
CA PHE A 6 -5.93 -4.08 -3.12
C PHE A 6 -6.27 -4.14 -4.60
N ASN A 7 -6.22 -2.99 -5.27
CA ASN A 7 -6.51 -2.88 -6.69
C ASN A 7 -5.20 -2.74 -7.46
N GLU A 8 -4.80 -3.79 -8.16
CA GLU A 8 -3.57 -3.81 -8.96
C GLU A 8 -3.80 -3.01 -10.25
N ILE A 9 -3.20 -1.82 -10.33
CA ILE A 9 -3.28 -0.96 -11.52
C ILE A 9 -2.29 -1.46 -12.57
N ASP A 10 -1.08 -1.81 -12.15
CA ASP A 10 -0.03 -2.37 -12.99
C ASP A 10 0.90 -3.27 -12.14
N SER A 11 1.89 -3.93 -12.76
CA SER A 11 2.85 -4.82 -12.09
C SER A 11 3.73 -4.11 -11.04
N LYS A 12 3.68 -2.77 -10.97
CA LYS A 12 4.50 -1.95 -10.06
C LYS A 12 3.68 -0.97 -9.24
N GLU A 13 2.35 -0.94 -9.39
CA GLU A 13 1.48 0.01 -8.71
C GLU A 13 0.17 -0.66 -8.29
N ILE A 14 -0.13 -0.58 -6.99
CA ILE A 14 -1.32 -1.18 -6.39
C ILE A 14 -2.00 -0.12 -5.53
N GLU A 15 -3.24 0.21 -5.84
CA GLU A 15 -4.07 1.06 -5.00
C GLU A 15 -4.56 0.28 -3.78
N VAL A 16 -4.52 0.93 -2.63
CA VAL A 16 -5.04 0.39 -1.38
C VAL A 16 -6.31 1.17 -1.06
N LEU A 17 -7.45 0.51 -1.14
CA LEU A 17 -8.75 1.06 -0.82
C LEU A 17 -9.24 0.55 0.53
N VAL A 18 -9.76 1.46 1.34
CA VAL A 18 -10.37 1.17 2.65
C VAL A 18 -11.81 1.62 2.60
N ASN A 19 -12.75 0.70 2.75
CA ASN A 19 -14.18 0.93 2.57
C ASN A 19 -14.50 1.58 1.21
N GLY A 20 -13.85 1.11 0.14
CA GLY A 20 -14.00 1.67 -1.21
C GLY A 20 -13.43 3.07 -1.41
N LYS A 21 -12.71 3.64 -0.43
CA LYS A 21 -12.01 4.92 -0.55
C LYS A 21 -10.51 4.69 -0.70
N LEU A 22 -9.89 5.36 -1.66
CA LEU A 22 -8.43 5.31 -1.83
C LEU A 22 -7.73 5.83 -0.56
N TYR A 23 -7.04 4.94 0.13
CA TYR A 23 -6.29 5.20 1.35
C TYR A 23 -4.81 5.49 1.04
N GLY A 24 -4.25 4.76 0.08
CA GLY A 24 -2.88 4.97 -0.38
C GLY A 24 -2.55 4.17 -1.62
N VAL A 25 -1.31 4.25 -2.06
CA VAL A 25 -0.78 3.53 -3.22
C VAL A 25 0.52 2.86 -2.83
N LEU A 26 0.64 1.59 -3.20
CA LEU A 26 1.87 0.82 -3.15
C LEU A 26 2.60 0.97 -4.47
N LYS A 27 3.84 1.43 -4.40
CA LYS A 27 4.73 1.57 -5.56
C LYS A 27 5.95 0.69 -5.38
N PHE A 28 6.24 -0.14 -6.37
CA PHE A 28 7.45 -0.94 -6.37
C PHE A 28 8.64 -0.10 -6.87
N ASP A 29 9.60 0.18 -5.98
CA ASP A 29 10.84 0.85 -6.33
C ASP A 29 11.84 -0.18 -6.87
N GLN A 30 12.11 -0.14 -8.17
CA GLN A 30 13.00 -1.09 -8.82
C GLN A 30 14.48 -0.92 -8.42
N LYS A 31 14.88 0.28 -7.99
CA LYS A 31 16.29 0.56 -7.62
C LYS A 31 16.65 -0.13 -6.31
N GLN A 32 15.73 -0.08 -5.35
CA GLN A 32 15.90 -0.66 -4.03
C GLN A 32 15.27 -2.06 -3.92
N LYS A 33 14.46 -2.47 -4.91
CA LYS A 33 13.68 -3.71 -4.92
C LYS A 33 12.76 -3.83 -3.70
N VAL A 34 12.09 -2.73 -3.36
CA VAL A 34 11.17 -2.64 -2.20
C VAL A 34 9.82 -2.07 -2.61
N TRP A 35 8.78 -2.41 -1.84
CA TRP A 35 7.47 -1.79 -1.96
C TRP A 35 7.39 -0.57 -1.04
N LEU A 36 7.02 0.56 -1.63
CA LEU A 36 6.82 1.84 -0.94
C LEU A 36 5.33 2.08 -0.78
N PHE A 37 4.87 2.24 0.46
CA PHE A 37 3.50 2.63 0.73
C PHE A 37 3.39 4.15 0.89
N VAL A 38 2.61 4.77 0.02
CA VAL A 38 2.36 6.21 -0.01
C VAL A 38 0.92 6.47 0.37
N LEU A 39 0.70 7.16 1.50
CA LEU A 39 -0.65 7.57 1.88
C LEU A 39 -1.14 8.70 1.00
N LYS A 40 -2.40 8.61 0.55
CA LYS A 40 -3.03 9.64 -0.30
C LYS A 40 -3.03 11.02 0.36
N ASP A 41 -3.31 11.07 1.65
CA ASP A 41 -3.47 12.33 2.40
C ASP A 41 -2.15 12.96 2.84
N VAL A 42 -1.03 12.25 2.80
CA VAL A 42 0.21 12.73 3.45
C VAL A 42 1.33 13.04 2.46
N ASN A 43 1.22 12.69 1.16
CA ASN A 43 2.30 12.84 0.15
C ASN A 43 3.69 12.36 0.65
N ASN A 44 3.70 11.55 1.71
CA ASN A 44 4.88 11.03 2.37
C ASN A 44 4.88 9.54 2.18
N ILE A 45 6.06 9.01 1.85
CA ILE A 45 6.32 7.58 1.87
C ILE A 45 6.28 7.18 3.34
N VAL A 46 5.27 6.43 3.73
CA VAL A 46 5.02 6.16 5.15
C VAL A 46 5.79 4.93 5.60
N LYS A 47 5.92 3.91 4.74
CA LYS A 47 6.62 2.67 5.07
C LYS A 47 7.25 2.01 3.84
N CYS A 48 8.41 1.41 4.04
CA CYS A 48 9.12 0.59 3.06
C CYS A 48 9.06 -0.86 3.50
N PHE A 49 8.68 -1.75 2.60
CA PHE A 49 8.54 -3.18 2.89
C PHE A 49 9.31 -4.01 1.86
N LYS A 50 9.87 -5.13 2.32
CA LYS A 50 10.65 -6.04 1.45
C LYS A 50 9.76 -6.89 0.54
N SER A 51 8.54 -7.17 0.99
CA SER A 51 7.60 -8.08 0.32
C SER A 51 6.20 -7.47 0.26
N LEU A 52 5.45 -7.80 -0.79
CA LEU A 52 4.07 -7.35 -0.93
C LEU A 52 3.18 -7.93 0.19
N GLU A 53 3.34 -9.19 0.56
CA GLU A 53 2.60 -9.83 1.67
C GLU A 53 2.80 -9.10 3.00
N GLU A 54 4.06 -8.90 3.43
CA GLU A 54 4.37 -8.15 4.66
C GLU A 54 3.75 -6.74 4.63
N THR A 55 3.68 -6.13 3.44
CA THR A 55 3.04 -4.83 3.28
C THR A 55 1.54 -4.89 3.52
N LYS A 56 0.86 -5.90 2.96
CA LYS A 56 -0.57 -6.09 3.10
C LYS A 56 -0.95 -6.33 4.56
N GLU A 57 -0.23 -7.23 5.24
CA GLU A 57 -0.44 -7.52 6.66
C GLU A 57 -0.23 -6.27 7.54
N ALA A 58 0.84 -5.51 7.30
CA ALA A 58 1.11 -4.30 8.09
C ALA A 58 0.08 -3.18 7.86
N ILE A 59 -0.55 -3.15 6.69
CA ILE A 59 -1.65 -2.22 6.37
C ILE A 59 -2.93 -2.70 7.04
N GLU A 60 -3.25 -3.99 7.01
CA GLU A 60 -4.39 -4.58 7.72
C GLU A 60 -4.33 -4.32 9.23
N ASP A 61 -3.18 -4.60 9.85
CA ASP A 61 -2.94 -4.35 11.29
C ASP A 61 -3.08 -2.87 11.67
N SER A 62 -2.65 -1.97 10.79
CA SER A 62 -2.70 -0.53 11.04
C SER A 62 -4.09 0.10 10.85
N ILE A 63 -5.04 -0.61 10.25
CA ILE A 63 -6.35 -0.08 9.83
C ILE A 63 -7.49 -0.48 10.78
N ASP A 64 -7.20 -1.24 11.83
CA ASP A 64 -8.18 -1.60 12.88
C ASP A 64 -8.96 -0.38 13.41
#